data_AF-W8BWL8-F1
#
_entry.id   AF-W8BWL8-F1
#
_cell.length_a   1.000
_cell.length_b   1.000
_cell.length_c   1.000
_cell.angle_alpha   90.00
_cell.angle_beta   90.00
_cell.angle_gamma   90.00
#
_symmetry.space_group_name_H-M   'P 1'
#
loop_
_entity.id
_entity.type
_entity.pdbx_description
1 polymer ?
#
loop_
_entity_poly.entity_id
_entity_poly.type
_entity_poly.pdbx_seq_one_letter_code
_entity_poly.pdbx_strand_id
1 'polypeptide(L)'
;MYTKVLPKIEELLRRCGDDTVLGPKLVAYNSTAPSYVIFEDLALKGYTTIGHRHTSLEEVRTALLKLAKLHAISYKLGLENDNVITSMDKGSMNSIDPNSFEFIKIGIELLKEVISEHSDLREFIPHIEAVEHLLLPKSIEMFNKGSSGAKRDGIFVLNHGDFHMKNVMIQNSDGKLRDLMLLDYQISVFGSPAIDLHYAFTMMYSPEMRRDHHDELLYFYITNFQETLRKSEYRGHIPTNVEFRQELEKHRYWGLFLLLSFLIFSYSFSDADGDLAKVIEDKAEQKKQLRDPRLLNELRELLPKFLYNGYFEY
;
A
#
# COMPACT_ATOMS: atom_id res chain seq x y z
N MET A 1 -15.66 -0.21 8.08
CA MET A 1 -14.47 0.41 8.68
C MET A 1 -14.76 1.38 9.82
N TYR A 2 -15.24 2.59 9.54
CA TYR A 2 -15.29 3.69 10.51
C TYR A 2 -16.23 3.50 11.72
N THR A 3 -17.27 2.68 11.61
CA THR A 3 -18.29 2.52 12.68
C THR A 3 -17.98 1.41 13.68
N LYS A 4 -17.20 0.41 13.29
CA LYS A 4 -16.98 -0.82 14.09
C LYS A 4 -15.52 -1.22 14.19
N VAL A 5 -14.80 -1.18 13.07
CA VAL A 5 -13.46 -1.79 12.97
C VAL A 5 -12.39 -0.87 13.56
N LEU A 6 -12.27 0.37 13.06
CA LEU A 6 -11.30 1.32 13.60
C LEU A 6 -11.55 1.61 15.09
N PRO A 7 -12.79 1.91 15.54
CA PRO A 7 -13.04 2.15 16.96
C PRO A 7 -12.62 0.99 17.86
N LYS A 8 -12.83 -0.25 17.42
CA LYS A 8 -12.44 -1.46 18.14
C LYS A 8 -10.92 -1.63 18.20
N ILE A 9 -10.22 -1.41 17.09
CA ILE A 9 -8.76 -1.49 17.05
C ILE A 9 -8.16 -0.42 17.98
N GLU A 10 -8.63 0.82 17.88
CA GLU A 10 -8.19 1.92 18.74
C GLU A 10 -8.53 1.68 20.22
N GLU A 11 -9.67 1.05 20.54
CA GLU A 11 -10.00 0.67 21.91
C GLU A 11 -9.00 -0.35 22.48
N LEU A 12 -8.61 -1.35 21.68
CA LEU A 12 -7.62 -2.34 22.09
C LEU A 12 -6.22 -1.72 22.28
N LEU A 13 -5.86 -0.76 21.43
CA LEU A 13 -4.63 0.04 21.60
C LEU A 13 -4.69 0.86 22.91
N ARG A 14 -5.80 1.56 23.18
CA ARG A 14 -5.96 2.34 24.42
C ARG A 14 -5.87 1.49 25.67
N ARG A 15 -6.39 0.25 25.64
CA ARG A 15 -6.27 -0.70 26.77
C ARG A 15 -4.83 -1.08 27.11
N CYS A 16 -3.90 -0.99 26.16
CA CYS A 16 -2.47 -1.18 26.40
C CYS A 16 -1.67 0.13 26.49
N GLY A 17 -2.35 1.26 26.74
CA GLY A 17 -1.72 2.56 26.93
C GLY A 17 -1.25 3.25 25.65
N ASP A 18 -1.82 2.88 24.51
CA ASP A 18 -1.52 3.46 23.21
C ASP A 18 -2.71 4.26 22.67
N ASP A 19 -2.62 5.59 22.71
CA ASP A 19 -3.68 6.52 22.29
C ASP A 19 -3.68 6.80 20.77
N THR A 20 -3.10 5.92 19.95
CA THR A 20 -3.07 6.11 18.49
C THR A 20 -4.47 6.23 17.91
N VAL A 21 -4.70 7.33 17.20
CA VAL A 21 -5.85 7.52 16.31
C VAL A 21 -5.45 7.10 14.91
N LEU A 22 -6.25 6.20 14.32
CA LEU A 22 -5.97 5.61 13.01
C LEU A 22 -6.72 6.32 11.89
N GLY A 23 -7.85 6.97 12.16
CA GLY A 23 -8.59 7.72 11.14
C GLY A 23 -9.36 8.90 11.72
N PRO A 24 -9.90 9.77 10.84
CA PRO A 24 -10.70 10.91 11.29
C PRO A 24 -11.96 10.45 12.01
N LYS A 25 -12.40 11.22 13.01
CA LYS A 25 -13.66 10.94 13.71
C LYS A 25 -14.84 10.99 12.74
N LEU A 26 -15.62 9.92 12.71
CA LEU A 26 -16.90 9.87 12.00
C LEU A 26 -17.93 10.75 12.72
N VAL A 27 -18.54 11.69 11.98
CA VAL A 27 -19.58 12.61 12.48
C VAL A 27 -20.96 12.09 12.14
N ALA A 28 -21.19 11.72 10.88
CA ALA A 28 -22.46 11.19 10.40
C ALA A 28 -22.24 10.28 9.20
N TYR A 29 -23.15 9.34 8.95
CA TYR A 29 -23.14 8.52 7.76
C TYR A 29 -24.54 8.05 7.39
N ASN A 30 -24.74 7.75 6.11
CA ASN A 30 -25.88 7.00 5.62
C ASN A 30 -25.39 5.94 4.63
N SER A 31 -25.76 4.68 4.88
CA SER A 31 -25.42 3.56 4.00
C SER A 31 -26.50 3.27 2.95
N THR A 32 -27.66 3.92 3.02
CA THR A 32 -28.72 3.83 2.00
C THR A 32 -28.72 5.09 1.12
N ALA A 33 -29.38 5.05 -0.04
CA ALA A 33 -29.42 6.19 -0.95
C ALA A 33 -30.21 7.39 -0.35
N PRO A 34 -29.65 8.63 -0.39
CA PRO A 34 -28.31 8.98 -0.82
C PRO A 34 -27.27 8.57 0.24
N SER A 35 -26.23 7.84 -0.19
CA SER A 35 -25.17 7.38 0.70
C SER A 35 -24.16 8.50 0.91
N TYR A 36 -23.72 8.69 2.15
CA TYR A 36 -22.72 9.69 2.52
C TYR A 36 -21.95 9.27 3.76
N VAL A 37 -20.77 9.84 3.91
CA VAL A 37 -19.93 9.74 5.11
C VAL A 37 -19.37 11.12 5.40
N ILE A 38 -19.57 11.61 6.62
CA ILE A 38 -19.13 12.93 7.07
C ILE A 38 -18.16 12.71 8.22
N PHE A 39 -16.96 13.28 8.07
CA PHE A 39 -15.91 13.25 9.07
C PHE A 39 -15.76 14.61 9.75
N GLU A 40 -15.03 14.63 10.85
CA GLU A 40 -14.54 15.88 11.42
C GLU A 40 -13.58 16.59 10.44
N ASP A 41 -13.56 17.91 10.51
CA ASP A 41 -12.61 18.71 9.73
C ASP A 41 -11.22 18.69 10.39
N LEU A 42 -10.29 17.97 9.76
CA LEU A 42 -8.91 17.87 10.21
C LEU A 42 -8.13 19.18 10.03
N ALA A 43 -8.53 20.06 9.10
CA ALA A 43 -7.87 21.35 8.90
C ALA A 43 -8.04 22.25 10.13
N LEU A 44 -9.18 22.17 10.83
CA LEU A 44 -9.40 22.86 12.12
C LEU A 44 -8.48 22.36 13.24
N LYS A 45 -7.92 21.15 13.08
CA LYS A 45 -6.89 20.59 13.97
C LYS A 45 -5.47 20.87 13.49
N GLY A 46 -5.28 21.66 12.41
CA GLY A 46 -3.96 21.98 11.88
C GLY A 46 -3.33 20.86 11.04
N TYR A 47 -4.12 19.91 10.54
CA TYR A 47 -3.64 18.96 9.54
C TYR A 47 -3.67 19.57 8.14
N THR A 48 -2.68 19.24 7.33
CA THR A 48 -2.60 19.62 5.92
C THR A 48 -2.28 18.40 5.07
N THR A 49 -2.61 18.45 3.78
CA THR A 49 -2.13 17.44 2.83
C THR A 49 -0.61 17.59 2.60
N ILE A 50 0.04 16.55 2.09
CA ILE A 50 1.47 16.59 1.72
C ILE A 50 1.72 17.54 0.53
N GLY A 51 0.70 17.78 -0.30
CA GLY A 51 0.78 18.62 -1.50
C GLY A 51 1.37 17.85 -2.69
N HIS A 52 2.27 18.52 -3.41
CA HIS A 52 2.90 18.04 -4.65
C HIS A 52 4.40 17.83 -4.43
N ARG A 53 4.73 16.87 -3.57
CA ARG A 53 6.10 16.42 -3.31
C ARG A 53 6.10 14.97 -2.84
N HIS A 54 7.28 14.36 -2.81
CA HIS A 54 7.46 13.09 -2.13
C HIS A 54 7.37 13.25 -0.60
N THR A 55 7.03 12.16 0.07
CA THR A 55 7.02 12.04 1.53
C THR A 55 8.44 12.15 2.10
N SER A 56 8.56 12.64 3.33
CA SER A 56 9.81 12.60 4.11
C SER A 56 9.95 11.29 4.87
N LEU A 57 11.17 10.95 5.29
CA LEU A 57 11.42 9.70 6.02
C LEU A 57 10.64 9.63 7.34
N GLU A 58 10.50 10.76 8.03
CA GLU A 58 9.70 10.86 9.26
C GLU A 58 8.21 10.67 9.01
N GLU A 59 7.69 11.22 7.90
CA GLU A 59 6.29 11.03 7.48
C GLU A 59 6.02 9.55 7.19
N VAL A 60 6.89 8.88 6.41
CA VAL A 60 6.74 7.46 6.09
C VAL A 60 6.85 6.58 7.33
N ARG A 61 7.83 6.83 8.22
CA ARG A 61 7.92 6.09 9.49
C ARG A 61 6.66 6.27 10.35
N THR A 62 6.10 7.48 10.41
CA THR A 62 4.86 7.74 11.17
C THR A 62 3.65 7.02 10.55
N ALA A 63 3.54 7.02 9.21
CA ALA A 63 2.51 6.25 8.51
C ALA A 63 2.66 4.74 8.74
N LEU A 64 3.88 4.20 8.58
CA LEU A 64 4.18 2.78 8.81
C LEU A 64 3.95 2.37 10.27
N LEU A 65 4.18 3.25 11.23
CA LEU A 65 3.85 3.00 12.64
C LEU A 65 2.34 2.78 12.82
N LYS A 66 1.51 3.64 12.22
CA LYS A 66 0.04 3.49 12.27
C LYS A 66 -0.43 2.24 11.52
N LEU A 67 0.17 1.96 10.36
CA LEU A 67 -0.10 0.73 9.60
C LEU A 67 0.28 -0.53 10.41
N ALA A 68 1.45 -0.53 11.04
CA ALA A 68 1.91 -1.64 11.88
C ALA A 68 0.95 -1.91 13.05
N LYS A 69 0.41 -0.86 13.68
CA LYS A 69 -0.59 -0.98 14.75
C LYS A 69 -1.91 -1.54 14.24
N LEU A 70 -2.41 -1.01 13.11
CA LEU A 70 -3.60 -1.54 12.44
C LEU A 70 -3.45 -3.04 12.13
N HIS A 71 -2.31 -3.42 11.54
CA HIS A 71 -2.01 -4.78 11.14
C HIS A 71 -1.83 -5.71 12.34
N ALA A 72 -1.14 -5.28 13.39
CA ALA A 72 -0.90 -6.10 14.59
C ALA A 72 -2.20 -6.43 15.32
N ILE A 73 -3.05 -5.45 15.57
CA ILE A 73 -4.31 -5.68 16.28
C ILE A 73 -5.28 -6.50 15.42
N SER A 74 -5.32 -6.26 14.11
CA SER A 74 -6.16 -7.06 13.21
C SER A 74 -5.64 -8.49 13.02
N TYR A 75 -4.32 -8.72 13.05
CA TYR A 75 -3.72 -10.06 13.08
C TYR A 75 -4.21 -10.85 14.29
N LYS A 76 -4.11 -10.24 15.49
CA LYS A 76 -4.62 -10.83 16.73
C LYS A 76 -6.10 -11.18 16.62
N LEU A 77 -6.93 -10.22 16.20
CA LEU A 77 -8.38 -10.41 16.07
C LEU A 77 -8.74 -11.47 15.01
N GLY A 78 -7.98 -11.55 13.92
CA GLY A 78 -8.16 -12.55 12.88
C GLY A 78 -7.93 -13.97 13.39
N LEU A 79 -6.97 -14.17 14.29
CA LEU A 79 -6.69 -15.46 14.93
C LEU A 79 -7.68 -15.81 16.04
N GLU A 80 -8.29 -14.79 16.67
CA GLU A 80 -9.41 -14.94 17.60
C GLU A 80 -10.76 -15.17 16.88
N ASN A 81 -10.74 -15.30 15.53
CA ASN A 81 -11.91 -15.47 14.66
C ASN A 81 -12.93 -14.33 14.78
N ASP A 82 -12.45 -13.08 14.82
CA ASP A 82 -13.33 -11.93 14.85
C ASP A 82 -14.07 -11.74 13.51
N ASN A 83 -15.34 -12.13 13.51
CA ASN A 83 -16.18 -12.14 12.30
C ASN A 83 -16.25 -10.80 11.57
N VAL A 84 -16.12 -9.66 12.25
CA VAL A 84 -16.23 -8.33 11.62
C VAL A 84 -15.02 -8.02 10.76
N ILE A 85 -13.82 -8.37 11.23
CA ILE A 85 -12.58 -8.15 10.48
C ILE A 85 -12.41 -9.21 9.41
N THR A 86 -12.66 -10.48 9.75
CA THR A 86 -12.45 -11.57 8.81
C THR A 86 -13.46 -11.60 7.66
N SER A 87 -14.60 -10.90 7.79
CA SER A 87 -15.57 -10.71 6.70
C SER A 87 -15.22 -9.57 5.76
N MET A 88 -14.12 -8.84 5.99
CA MET A 88 -13.69 -7.77 5.10
C MET A 88 -12.93 -8.36 3.92
N ASP A 89 -13.66 -8.87 2.95
CA ASP A 89 -13.12 -9.61 1.81
C ASP A 89 -13.12 -8.84 0.49
N LYS A 90 -13.51 -7.56 0.52
CA LYS A 90 -13.68 -6.71 -0.67
C LYS A 90 -12.61 -5.63 -0.74
N GLY A 91 -11.51 -5.93 -1.43
CA GLY A 91 -10.42 -5.01 -1.75
C GLY A 91 -10.44 -4.56 -3.22
N SER A 92 -9.40 -3.82 -3.63
CA SER A 92 -9.27 -3.27 -4.99
C SER A 92 -9.35 -4.33 -6.08
N MET A 93 -8.58 -5.42 -5.94
CA MET A 93 -8.38 -6.40 -7.01
C MET A 93 -9.46 -7.49 -7.09
N ASN A 94 -10.35 -7.59 -6.10
CA ASN A 94 -11.37 -8.65 -6.04
C ASN A 94 -12.81 -8.14 -5.87
N SER A 95 -13.01 -6.82 -5.79
CA SER A 95 -14.35 -6.22 -5.77
C SER A 95 -14.83 -5.75 -7.14
N ILE A 96 -13.91 -5.62 -8.10
CA ILE A 96 -14.14 -5.13 -9.46
C ILE A 96 -13.37 -6.06 -10.40
N ASP A 97 -13.91 -6.33 -11.59
CA ASP A 97 -13.17 -7.06 -12.63
C ASP A 97 -11.91 -6.24 -12.99
N PRO A 98 -10.69 -6.74 -12.74
CA PRO A 98 -9.50 -5.97 -13.05
C PRO A 98 -9.31 -5.70 -14.55
N ASN A 99 -10.01 -6.46 -15.41
CA ASN A 99 -10.08 -6.17 -16.83
C ASN A 99 -10.80 -4.84 -17.16
N SER A 100 -11.54 -4.28 -16.20
CA SER A 100 -12.17 -2.96 -16.32
C SER A 100 -11.17 -1.80 -16.21
N PHE A 101 -9.96 -2.04 -15.70
CA PHE A 101 -8.91 -1.03 -15.61
C PHE A 101 -7.99 -1.12 -16.84
N GLU A 102 -8.43 -0.52 -17.95
CA GLU A 102 -7.69 -0.55 -19.22
C GLU A 102 -6.25 -0.03 -19.06
N PHE A 103 -6.04 0.98 -18.21
CA PHE A 103 -4.74 1.58 -17.91
C PHE A 103 -3.73 0.58 -17.32
N ILE A 104 -4.20 -0.47 -16.63
CA ILE A 104 -3.34 -1.48 -16.01
C ILE A 104 -2.74 -2.39 -17.09
N LYS A 105 -3.58 -2.88 -17.99
CA LYS A 105 -3.15 -3.77 -19.09
C LYS A 105 -2.25 -3.02 -20.07
N ILE A 106 -2.70 -1.83 -20.46
CA ILE A 106 -2.00 -1.00 -21.43
C ILE A 106 -0.74 -0.39 -20.81
N GLY A 107 -0.75 -0.11 -19.51
CA GLY A 107 0.39 0.50 -18.82
C GLY A 107 1.68 -0.30 -18.98
N ILE A 108 1.63 -1.63 -18.84
CA ILE A 108 2.80 -2.49 -19.01
C ILE A 108 3.25 -2.53 -20.48
N GLU A 109 2.30 -2.61 -21.43
CA GLU A 109 2.61 -2.57 -22.86
C GLU A 109 3.30 -1.24 -23.26
N LEU A 110 2.75 -0.11 -22.82
CA LEU A 110 3.33 1.21 -23.05
C LEU A 110 4.68 1.37 -22.38
N LEU A 111 4.85 0.83 -21.16
CA LEU A 111 6.15 0.82 -20.48
C LEU A 111 7.17 0.05 -21.32
N LYS A 112 6.84 -1.14 -21.81
CA LYS A 112 7.72 -1.94 -22.70
C LYS A 112 8.08 -1.17 -23.97
N GLU A 113 7.12 -0.51 -24.61
CA GLU A 113 7.37 0.35 -25.78
C GLU A 113 8.38 1.45 -25.45
N VAL A 114 8.19 2.17 -24.33
CA VAL A 114 9.08 3.28 -23.94
C VAL A 114 10.47 2.76 -23.59
N ILE A 115 10.59 1.73 -22.73
CA ILE A 115 11.92 1.22 -22.35
C ILE A 115 12.65 0.56 -23.52
N SER A 116 11.94 0.11 -24.57
CA SER A 116 12.56 -0.38 -25.79
C SER A 116 13.36 0.70 -26.53
N GLU A 117 13.06 1.99 -26.31
CA GLU A 117 13.78 3.13 -26.87
C GLU A 117 15.17 3.33 -26.20
N HIS A 118 15.43 2.67 -25.06
CA HIS A 118 16.64 2.80 -24.27
C HIS A 118 17.44 1.49 -24.22
N SER A 119 18.65 1.46 -24.75
CA SER A 119 19.43 0.21 -24.91
C SER A 119 19.68 -0.54 -23.59
N ASP A 120 19.87 0.20 -22.51
CA ASP A 120 20.14 -0.28 -21.16
C ASP A 120 18.88 -0.73 -20.39
N LEU A 121 17.69 -0.26 -20.77
CA LEU A 121 16.44 -0.74 -20.21
C LEU A 121 15.79 -1.84 -21.06
N ARG A 122 16.07 -1.86 -22.36
CA ARG A 122 15.57 -2.86 -23.32
C ARG A 122 15.92 -4.29 -22.91
N GLU A 123 17.05 -4.50 -22.23
CA GLU A 123 17.47 -5.82 -21.76
C GLU A 123 16.48 -6.45 -20.75
N PHE A 124 15.65 -5.66 -20.08
CA PHE A 124 14.65 -6.14 -19.14
C PHE A 124 13.34 -6.61 -19.79
N ILE A 125 13.12 -6.31 -21.07
CA ILE A 125 11.87 -6.69 -21.76
C ILE A 125 11.63 -8.21 -21.74
N PRO A 126 12.61 -9.09 -22.11
CA PRO A 126 12.41 -10.53 -22.05
C PRO A 126 12.08 -11.04 -20.64
N HIS A 127 12.63 -10.40 -19.60
CA HIS A 127 12.35 -10.74 -18.20
C HIS A 127 10.91 -10.38 -17.81
N ILE A 128 10.42 -9.21 -18.23
CA ILE A 128 9.03 -8.79 -18.03
C ILE A 128 8.08 -9.75 -18.76
N GLU A 129 8.34 -10.04 -20.05
CA GLU A 129 7.52 -10.94 -20.87
C GLU A 129 7.45 -12.36 -20.31
N ALA A 130 8.51 -12.82 -19.66
CA ALA A 130 8.53 -14.13 -19.01
C ALA A 130 7.48 -14.25 -17.89
N VAL A 131 7.13 -13.18 -17.18
CA VAL A 131 6.24 -13.27 -16.00
C VAL A 131 4.97 -12.41 -16.09
N GLU A 132 4.82 -11.54 -17.10
CA GLU A 132 3.71 -10.58 -17.17
C GLU A 132 2.32 -11.24 -17.14
N HIS A 133 2.20 -12.42 -17.74
CA HIS A 133 0.97 -13.21 -17.73
C HIS A 133 0.58 -13.74 -16.33
N LEU A 134 1.51 -13.77 -15.38
CA LEU A 134 1.27 -14.19 -13.99
C LEU A 134 0.88 -13.04 -13.07
N LEU A 135 1.30 -11.81 -13.39
CA LEU A 135 1.18 -10.64 -12.51
C LEU A 135 -0.25 -10.44 -12.02
N LEU A 136 -1.19 -10.31 -12.94
CA LEU A 136 -2.58 -10.06 -12.60
C LEU A 136 -3.27 -11.28 -11.97
N PRO A 137 -3.20 -12.51 -12.54
CA PRO A 137 -3.81 -13.69 -11.91
C PRO A 137 -3.30 -13.97 -10.50
N LYS A 138 -1.99 -13.87 -10.25
CA LYS A 138 -1.40 -14.10 -8.92
C LYS A 138 -1.77 -13.01 -7.92
N SER A 139 -1.91 -11.77 -8.38
CA SER A 139 -2.42 -10.67 -7.55
C SER A 139 -3.87 -10.91 -7.16
N ILE A 140 -4.74 -11.31 -8.08
CA ILE A 140 -6.14 -11.67 -7.78
C ILE A 140 -6.22 -12.86 -6.82
N GLU A 141 -5.37 -13.88 -7.02
CA GLU A 141 -5.27 -15.04 -6.11
C GLU A 141 -4.96 -14.59 -4.68
N MET A 142 -3.99 -13.69 -4.50
CA MET A 142 -3.67 -13.08 -3.20
C MET A 142 -4.89 -12.34 -2.60
N PHE A 143 -5.55 -11.52 -3.41
CA PHE A 143 -6.90 -10.94 -3.23
C PHE A 143 -7.87 -11.89 -2.50
N ASN A 144 -8.06 -13.06 -3.09
CA ASN A 144 -9.13 -13.96 -2.71
C ASN A 144 -8.80 -14.90 -1.55
N LYS A 145 -7.52 -14.98 -1.13
CA LYS A 145 -7.10 -15.91 -0.06
C LYS A 145 -7.76 -15.61 1.27
N GLY A 146 -7.94 -14.33 1.63
CA GLY A 146 -8.53 -13.92 2.91
C GLY A 146 -9.95 -14.43 3.14
N SER A 147 -10.71 -14.52 2.05
CA SER A 147 -12.15 -14.85 1.96
C SER A 147 -12.42 -16.33 1.68
N SER A 148 -11.39 -17.09 1.30
CA SER A 148 -11.55 -18.44 0.73
C SER A 148 -12.06 -19.51 1.71
N GLY A 149 -12.18 -19.20 3.00
CA GLY A 149 -12.55 -20.18 4.05
C GLY A 149 -11.55 -21.32 4.22
N ALA A 150 -10.50 -21.37 3.39
CA ALA A 150 -9.40 -22.31 3.49
C ALA A 150 -8.57 -22.01 4.74
N LYS A 151 -7.80 -23.00 5.17
CA LYS A 151 -6.83 -22.81 6.26
C LYS A 151 -5.85 -21.71 5.81
N ARG A 152 -5.93 -20.56 6.48
CA ARG A 152 -5.05 -19.41 6.23
C ARG A 152 -3.61 -19.82 6.52
N ASP A 153 -2.79 -19.91 5.47
CA ASP A 153 -1.37 -20.20 5.52
C ASP A 153 -0.56 -18.92 5.32
N GLY A 154 0.01 -18.39 6.42
CA GLY A 154 0.81 -17.17 6.40
C GLY A 154 0.28 -16.08 7.32
N ILE A 155 0.68 -14.84 7.04
CA ILE A 155 0.33 -13.67 7.87
C ILE A 155 -0.92 -13.02 7.29
N PHE A 156 -2.00 -12.92 8.07
CA PHE A 156 -3.23 -12.26 7.65
C PHE A 156 -3.56 -11.08 8.56
N VAL A 157 -3.78 -9.94 7.95
CA VAL A 157 -4.03 -8.64 8.59
C VAL A 157 -5.16 -7.94 7.88
N LEU A 158 -5.75 -6.94 8.52
CA LEU A 158 -6.60 -5.99 7.84
C LEU A 158 -5.76 -4.92 7.18
N ASN A 159 -5.64 -4.99 5.86
CA ASN A 159 -4.95 -3.98 5.06
C ASN A 159 -5.82 -2.73 4.94
N HIS A 160 -5.16 -1.57 4.93
CA HIS A 160 -5.72 -0.30 4.52
C HIS A 160 -6.28 -0.39 3.09
N GLY A 161 -5.52 -0.99 2.17
CA GLY A 161 -5.90 -1.26 0.79
C GLY A 161 -5.54 -0.15 -0.20
N ASP A 162 -5.47 1.10 0.27
CA ASP A 162 -5.05 2.27 -0.53
C ASP A 162 -3.99 3.15 0.16
N PHE A 163 -2.92 2.52 0.64
CA PHE A 163 -1.93 3.15 1.52
C PHE A 163 -0.88 3.98 0.74
N HIS A 164 -1.23 5.21 0.37
CA HIS A 164 -0.36 6.11 -0.40
C HIS A 164 -0.37 7.57 0.09
N MET A 165 0.58 8.39 -0.40
CA MET A 165 0.82 9.77 0.09
C MET A 165 -0.37 10.75 -0.06
N LYS A 166 -1.34 10.49 -0.95
CA LYS A 166 -2.55 11.33 -1.07
C LYS A 166 -3.64 10.97 -0.05
N ASN A 167 -3.53 9.82 0.61
CA ASN A 167 -4.45 9.32 1.63
C ASN A 167 -3.89 9.52 3.04
N VAL A 168 -3.02 10.53 3.20
CA VAL A 168 -2.52 10.95 4.50
C VAL A 168 -2.57 12.47 4.63
N MET A 169 -2.79 12.94 5.85
CA MET A 169 -2.60 14.34 6.21
C MET A 169 -1.59 14.44 7.35
N ILE A 170 -0.74 15.46 7.31
CA ILE A 170 0.30 15.69 8.31
C ILE A 170 -0.08 16.86 9.20
N GLN A 171 0.29 16.78 10.48
CA GLN A 171 0.19 17.89 11.41
C GLN A 171 1.60 18.27 11.84
N ASN A 172 1.98 19.52 11.60
CA ASN A 172 3.30 20.05 11.98
C ASN A 172 3.17 21.07 13.12
N SER A 173 4.14 21.09 14.04
CA SER A 173 4.32 22.13 15.05
C SER A 173 5.78 22.55 15.04
N ASP A 174 6.06 23.85 14.98
CA ASP A 174 7.43 24.39 15.04
C ASP A 174 8.39 23.79 14.00
N GLY A 175 7.88 23.49 12.80
CA GLY A 175 8.65 22.88 11.71
C GLY A 175 8.94 21.39 11.87
N LYS A 176 8.34 20.71 12.86
CA LYS A 176 8.49 19.27 13.09
C LYS A 176 7.17 18.54 12.92
N LEU A 177 7.26 17.30 12.40
CA LEU A 177 6.11 16.41 12.31
C LEU A 177 5.62 16.05 13.71
N ARG A 178 4.36 16.37 13.99
CA ARG A 178 3.70 16.11 15.28
C ARG A 178 2.79 14.88 15.22
N ASP A 179 2.04 14.73 14.14
CA ASP A 179 1.23 13.54 13.86
C ASP A 179 0.96 13.40 12.35
N LEU A 180 0.48 12.23 11.95
CA LEU A 180 0.01 11.91 10.61
C LEU A 180 -1.32 11.16 10.70
N MET A 181 -2.34 11.61 9.99
CA MET A 181 -3.65 10.95 9.91
C MET A 181 -3.74 10.12 8.64
N LEU A 182 -4.16 8.86 8.76
CA LEU A 182 -4.52 8.03 7.61
C LEU A 182 -5.98 8.32 7.21
N LEU A 183 -6.23 8.30 5.90
CA LEU A 183 -7.53 8.60 5.30
C LEU A 183 -7.94 7.48 4.35
N ASP A 184 -9.22 7.44 4.05
CA ASP A 184 -9.80 6.63 2.96
C ASP A 184 -9.58 5.11 3.06
N TYR A 185 -10.31 4.49 3.98
CA TYR A 185 -10.39 3.04 4.18
C TYR A 185 -11.44 2.34 3.29
N GLN A 186 -11.73 2.84 2.08
CA GLN A 186 -12.85 2.35 1.26
C GLN A 186 -12.63 0.94 0.67
N ILE A 187 -11.38 0.56 0.42
CA ILE A 187 -10.98 -0.73 -0.18
C ILE A 187 -10.16 -1.61 0.78
N SER A 188 -10.35 -1.43 2.08
CA SER A 188 -9.68 -2.24 3.11
C SER A 188 -10.07 -3.71 3.00
N VAL A 189 -9.08 -4.59 3.12
CA VAL A 189 -9.24 -6.04 2.88
C VAL A 189 -8.42 -6.86 3.85
N PHE A 190 -9.03 -7.91 4.39
CA PHE A 190 -8.37 -8.87 5.25
C PHE A 190 -7.58 -9.86 4.38
N GLY A 191 -6.25 -9.85 4.48
CA GLY A 191 -5.37 -10.58 3.57
C GLY A 191 -3.91 -10.48 3.99
N SER A 192 -3.01 -10.85 3.08
CA SER A 192 -1.56 -10.74 3.32
C SER A 192 -1.15 -9.28 3.57
N PRO A 193 -0.23 -8.99 4.52
CA PRO A 193 0.34 -7.64 4.68
C PRO A 193 1.14 -7.19 3.44
N ALA A 194 1.48 -8.11 2.53
CA ALA A 194 2.13 -7.80 1.27
C ALA A 194 1.28 -6.86 0.39
N ILE A 195 -0.04 -6.82 0.58
CA ILE A 195 -0.95 -5.90 -0.12
C ILE A 195 -0.50 -4.45 0.13
N ASP A 196 -0.48 -4.01 1.39
CA ASP A 196 -0.10 -2.64 1.72
C ASP A 196 1.42 -2.41 1.66
N LEU A 197 2.25 -3.40 1.99
CA LEU A 197 3.71 -3.18 2.06
C LEU A 197 4.35 -3.02 0.68
N HIS A 198 3.94 -3.82 -0.32
CA HIS A 198 4.37 -3.60 -1.70
C HIS A 198 3.75 -2.32 -2.28
N TYR A 199 2.52 -1.97 -1.88
CA TYR A 199 1.87 -0.73 -2.30
C TYR A 199 2.58 0.51 -1.73
N ALA A 200 2.96 0.49 -0.45
CA ALA A 200 3.71 1.55 0.21
C ALA A 200 5.06 1.79 -0.48
N PHE A 201 5.78 0.72 -0.83
CA PHE A 201 7.02 0.80 -1.57
C PHE A 201 6.84 1.62 -2.86
N THR A 202 5.82 1.31 -3.66
CA THR A 202 5.60 1.96 -4.95
C THR A 202 4.97 3.35 -4.83
N MET A 203 3.96 3.52 -3.97
CA MET A 203 3.07 4.68 -3.98
C MET A 203 3.27 5.66 -2.82
N MET A 204 4.02 5.27 -1.78
CA MET A 204 4.27 6.13 -0.62
C MET A 204 5.73 6.54 -0.50
N TYR A 205 6.69 5.65 -0.80
CA TYR A 205 8.11 5.95 -0.61
C TYR A 205 8.61 6.93 -1.67
N SER A 206 9.62 7.74 -1.32
CA SER A 206 10.37 8.50 -2.31
C SER A 206 11.31 7.59 -3.12
N PRO A 207 11.85 8.05 -4.26
CA PRO A 207 12.85 7.29 -5.00
C PRO A 207 14.07 6.92 -4.16
N GLU A 208 14.57 7.85 -3.34
CA GLU A 208 15.67 7.61 -2.39
C GLU A 208 15.31 6.52 -1.37
N MET A 209 14.09 6.54 -0.83
CA MET A 209 13.67 5.53 0.14
C MET A 209 13.56 4.13 -0.48
N ARG A 210 13.03 4.02 -1.70
CA ARG A 210 13.01 2.74 -2.44
C ARG A 210 14.42 2.25 -2.72
N ARG A 211 15.35 3.15 -3.04
CA ARG A 211 16.74 2.78 -3.34
C ARG A 211 17.51 2.36 -2.08
N ASP A 212 17.47 3.17 -1.03
CA ASP A 212 18.45 3.13 0.06
C ASP A 212 17.86 2.72 1.42
N HIS A 213 16.55 2.87 1.63
CA HIS A 213 15.90 2.69 2.94
C HIS A 213 14.84 1.58 2.98
N HIS A 214 14.66 0.79 1.91
CA HIS A 214 13.59 -0.21 1.85
C HIS A 214 13.66 -1.21 3.01
N ASP A 215 14.82 -1.84 3.23
CA ASP A 215 15.01 -2.83 4.29
C ASP A 215 14.87 -2.22 5.68
N GLU A 216 15.34 -0.98 5.85
CA GLU A 216 15.24 -0.25 7.10
C GLU A 216 13.77 0.06 7.46
N LEU A 217 12.99 0.54 6.49
CA LEU A 217 11.57 0.85 6.64
C LEU A 217 10.74 -0.43 6.88
N LEU A 218 11.06 -1.52 6.18
CA LEU A 218 10.43 -2.82 6.42
C LEU A 218 10.73 -3.32 7.84
N TYR A 219 11.99 -3.25 8.28
CA TYR A 219 12.37 -3.63 9.63
C TYR A 219 11.70 -2.76 10.70
N PHE A 220 11.58 -1.44 10.44
CA PHE A 220 10.86 -0.51 11.30
C PHE A 220 9.39 -0.92 11.44
N TYR A 221 8.71 -1.21 10.33
CA TYR A 221 7.32 -1.69 10.32
C TYR A 221 7.18 -2.98 11.14
N ILE A 222 8.02 -4.00 10.87
CA ILE A 222 7.96 -5.31 11.54
C ILE A 222 8.19 -5.15 13.05
N THR A 223 9.18 -4.35 13.44
CA THR A 223 9.49 -4.11 14.86
C THR A 223 8.29 -3.53 15.60
N ASN A 224 7.62 -2.53 15.01
CA ASN A 224 6.44 -1.91 15.61
C ASN A 224 5.20 -2.81 15.59
N PHE A 225 5.07 -3.67 14.57
CA PHE A 225 4.02 -4.69 14.53
C PHE A 225 4.19 -5.67 15.70
N GLN A 226 5.41 -6.20 15.88
CA GLN A 226 5.73 -7.13 16.95
C GLN A 226 5.54 -6.49 18.33
N GLU A 227 5.99 -5.24 18.49
CA GLU A 227 5.85 -4.53 19.76
C GLU A 227 4.39 -4.27 20.12
N THR A 228 3.56 -3.95 19.13
CA THR A 228 2.12 -3.78 19.34
C THR A 228 1.45 -5.09 19.79
N LEU A 229 1.86 -6.24 19.22
CA LEU A 229 1.39 -7.55 19.68
C LEU A 229 1.81 -7.85 21.13
N ARG A 230 3.07 -7.57 21.49
CA ARG A 230 3.55 -7.75 22.87
C ARG A 230 2.77 -6.89 23.87
N LYS A 231 2.58 -5.61 23.56
CA LYS A 231 1.84 -4.66 24.40
C LYS A 231 0.36 -5.00 24.54
N SER A 232 -0.26 -5.54 23.49
CA SER A 232 -1.66 -6.00 23.53
C SER A 232 -1.82 -7.39 24.17
N GLU A 233 -0.77 -7.88 24.87
CA GLU A 233 -0.71 -9.16 25.58
C GLU A 233 -1.09 -10.36 24.69
N TYR A 234 -0.77 -10.29 23.40
CA TYR A 234 -1.01 -11.40 22.49
C TYR A 234 -0.14 -12.61 22.90
N ARG A 235 -0.78 -13.76 23.10
CA ARG A 235 -0.12 -14.99 23.60
C ARG A 235 0.23 -16.01 22.52
N GLY A 236 -0.14 -15.77 21.28
CA GLY A 236 0.17 -16.65 20.17
C GLY A 236 1.53 -16.35 19.52
N HIS A 237 1.74 -16.92 18.34
CA HIS A 237 2.97 -16.75 17.58
C HIS A 237 3.11 -15.32 17.04
N ILE A 238 4.23 -14.67 17.31
CA ILE A 238 4.54 -13.34 16.77
C ILE A 238 5.43 -13.53 15.54
N PRO A 239 4.97 -13.21 14.32
CA PRO A 239 5.75 -13.35 13.10
C PRO A 239 7.11 -12.65 13.17
N THR A 240 8.15 -13.36 12.77
CA THR A 240 9.54 -12.92 12.73
C THR A 240 9.84 -12.09 11.48
N ASN A 241 11.00 -11.43 11.47
CA ASN A 241 11.49 -10.72 10.28
C ASN A 241 11.62 -11.64 9.05
N VAL A 242 12.03 -12.89 9.27
CA VAL A 242 12.17 -13.89 8.20
C VAL A 242 10.81 -14.26 7.63
N GLU A 243 9.81 -14.51 8.48
CA GLU A 243 8.46 -14.85 8.04
C GLU A 243 7.79 -13.71 7.26
N PHE A 244 7.98 -12.45 7.69
CA PHE A 244 7.51 -11.32 6.88
C PHE A 244 8.18 -11.28 5.51
N ARG A 245 9.51 -11.44 5.44
CA ARG A 245 10.22 -11.43 4.14
C ARG A 245 9.75 -12.55 3.23
N GLN A 246 9.54 -13.76 3.76
CA GLN A 246 8.96 -14.89 3.03
C GLN A 246 7.54 -14.59 2.55
N GLU A 247 6.72 -13.94 3.37
CA GLU A 247 5.37 -13.53 3.02
C GLU A 247 5.37 -12.50 1.87
N LEU A 248 6.28 -11.51 1.88
CA LEU A 248 6.45 -10.54 0.80
C LEU A 248 6.95 -11.21 -0.49
N GLU A 249 7.91 -12.14 -0.38
CA GLU A 249 8.48 -12.90 -1.50
C GLU A 249 7.46 -13.84 -2.16
N LYS A 250 6.63 -14.52 -1.35
CA LYS A 250 5.49 -15.34 -1.82
C LYS A 250 4.55 -14.54 -2.71
N HIS A 251 4.47 -13.22 -2.47
CA HIS A 251 3.61 -12.28 -3.19
C HIS A 251 4.41 -11.32 -4.09
N ARG A 252 5.62 -11.69 -4.53
CA ARG A 252 6.50 -10.88 -5.40
C ARG A 252 5.83 -10.38 -6.69
N TYR A 253 4.93 -11.18 -7.27
CA TYR A 253 4.18 -10.80 -8.47
C TYR A 253 3.30 -9.56 -8.25
N TRP A 254 2.77 -9.35 -7.04
CA TRP A 254 2.05 -8.12 -6.69
C TRP A 254 2.99 -6.91 -6.65
N GLY A 255 4.17 -7.07 -6.04
CA GLY A 255 5.19 -6.02 -6.03
C GLY A 255 5.68 -5.65 -7.43
N LEU A 256 5.95 -6.64 -8.28
CA LEU A 256 6.35 -6.40 -9.67
C LEU A 256 5.23 -5.77 -10.49
N PHE A 257 3.98 -6.23 -10.32
CA PHE A 257 2.82 -5.62 -10.95
C PHE A 257 2.71 -4.13 -10.63
N LEU A 258 2.81 -3.78 -9.35
CA LEU A 258 2.77 -2.39 -8.89
C LEU A 258 3.93 -1.58 -9.46
N LEU A 259 5.16 -2.10 -9.45
CA LEU A 259 6.31 -1.41 -10.04
C LEU A 259 6.07 -1.06 -11.50
N LEU A 260 5.62 -2.04 -12.31
CA LEU A 260 5.48 -1.88 -13.75
C LEU A 260 4.25 -1.06 -14.18
N SER A 261 3.19 -1.00 -13.35
CA SER A 261 1.93 -0.33 -13.73
C SER A 261 1.55 0.87 -12.87
N PHE A 262 2.07 1.01 -11.65
CA PHE A 262 1.70 2.08 -10.71
C PHE A 262 2.81 3.08 -10.41
N LEU A 263 4.10 2.75 -10.62
CA LEU A 263 5.21 3.66 -10.27
C LEU A 263 5.06 5.05 -10.94
N ILE A 264 4.55 5.08 -12.17
CA ILE A 264 4.23 6.32 -12.91
C ILE A 264 3.32 7.27 -12.12
N PHE A 265 2.32 6.75 -11.40
CA PHE A 265 1.37 7.55 -10.65
C PHE A 265 2.01 8.19 -9.41
N SER A 266 3.04 7.56 -8.84
CA SER A 266 3.80 8.17 -7.75
C SER A 266 4.49 9.47 -8.19
N TYR A 267 4.96 9.54 -9.43
CA TYR A 267 5.52 10.76 -10.01
C TYR A 267 4.42 11.79 -10.29
N SER A 268 3.30 11.39 -10.89
CA SER A 268 2.17 12.29 -11.12
C SER A 268 1.62 12.90 -9.81
N PHE A 269 1.60 12.13 -8.72
CA PHE A 269 1.15 12.63 -7.42
C PHE A 269 2.08 13.66 -6.78
N SER A 270 3.38 13.52 -7.03
CA SER A 270 4.40 14.44 -6.52
C SER A 270 4.66 15.62 -7.46
N ASP A 271 3.96 15.70 -8.59
CA ASP A 271 4.05 16.80 -9.55
C ASP A 271 2.91 17.81 -9.34
N ALA A 272 3.23 19.11 -9.39
CA ALA A 272 2.24 20.18 -9.28
C ALA A 272 1.38 20.28 -10.53
N ASP A 273 1.95 19.95 -11.69
CA ASP A 273 1.28 19.95 -12.99
C ASP A 273 0.74 18.56 -13.36
N GLY A 274 0.80 17.60 -12.42
CA GLY A 274 0.34 16.23 -12.61
C GLY A 274 -1.18 16.13 -12.67
N ASP A 275 -1.70 15.56 -13.75
CA ASP A 275 -3.13 15.27 -13.93
C ASP A 275 -3.35 13.75 -13.96
N LEU A 276 -3.68 13.18 -12.78
CA LEU A 276 -3.88 11.73 -12.65
C LEU A 276 -5.01 11.22 -13.56
N ALA A 277 -6.12 11.96 -13.63
CA ALA A 277 -7.28 11.54 -14.41
C ALA A 277 -6.88 11.42 -15.88
N LYS A 278 -6.16 12.42 -16.39
CA LYS A 278 -5.64 12.38 -17.75
C LYS A 278 -4.64 11.25 -17.99
N VAL A 279 -3.75 10.97 -17.03
CA VAL A 279 -2.78 9.85 -17.15
C VAL A 279 -3.49 8.49 -17.18
N ILE A 280 -4.61 8.35 -16.46
CA ILE A 280 -5.41 7.12 -16.45
C ILE A 280 -6.24 6.97 -17.74
N GLU A 281 -6.79 8.07 -18.26
CA GLU A 281 -7.77 8.04 -19.37
C GLU A 281 -7.14 8.16 -20.76
N ASP A 282 -5.96 8.80 -20.88
CA ASP A 282 -5.31 9.09 -22.17
C ASP A 282 -3.98 8.33 -22.32
N LYS A 283 -3.97 7.36 -23.24
CA LYS A 283 -2.79 6.53 -23.58
C LYS A 283 -1.60 7.39 -24.02
N ALA A 284 -1.83 8.50 -24.72
CA ALA A 284 -0.76 9.38 -25.18
C ALA A 284 -0.14 10.16 -24.01
N GLU A 285 -0.95 10.62 -23.06
CA GLU A 285 -0.46 11.24 -21.84
C GLU A 285 0.27 10.22 -20.97
N GLN A 286 -0.27 9.01 -20.80
CA GLN A 286 0.39 7.93 -20.06
C GLN A 286 1.78 7.63 -20.66
N LYS A 287 1.86 7.44 -21.98
CA LYS A 287 3.13 7.21 -22.69
C LYS A 287 4.10 8.38 -22.55
N LYS A 288 3.61 9.63 -22.55
CA LYS A 288 4.43 10.82 -22.31
C LYS A 288 5.02 10.82 -20.90
N GLN A 289 4.22 10.51 -19.88
CA GLN A 289 4.70 10.45 -18.49
C GLN A 289 5.68 9.28 -18.26
N LEU A 290 5.51 8.16 -18.96
CA LEU A 290 6.48 7.05 -18.94
C LEU A 290 7.87 7.44 -19.48
N ARG A 291 7.95 8.50 -20.30
CA ARG A 291 9.21 9.06 -20.81
C ARG A 291 9.85 10.08 -19.87
N ASP A 292 9.29 10.33 -18.69
CA ASP A 292 9.91 11.21 -17.69
C ASP A 292 11.33 10.70 -17.34
N PRO A 293 12.40 11.51 -17.54
CA PRO A 293 13.75 11.11 -17.21
C PRO A 293 13.94 10.68 -15.75
N ARG A 294 13.17 11.27 -14.81
CA ARG A 294 13.22 10.91 -13.38
C ARG A 294 12.79 9.46 -13.17
N LEU A 295 11.64 9.09 -13.74
CA LEU A 295 11.12 7.73 -13.71
C LEU A 295 12.07 6.74 -14.40
N LEU A 296 12.56 7.07 -15.59
CA LEU A 296 13.47 6.19 -16.34
C LEU A 296 14.78 5.95 -15.59
N ASN A 297 15.32 6.98 -14.93
CA ASN A 297 16.52 6.82 -14.10
C ASN A 297 16.26 5.93 -12.88
N GLU A 298 15.10 6.05 -12.25
CA GLU A 298 14.72 5.15 -11.16
C GLU A 298 14.55 3.70 -11.64
N LEU A 299 13.97 3.48 -12.83
CA LEU A 299 13.84 2.14 -13.41
C LEU A 299 15.21 1.49 -13.66
N ARG A 300 16.24 2.26 -14.06
CA ARG A 300 17.62 1.78 -14.18
C ARG A 300 18.19 1.25 -12.86
N GLU A 301 17.72 1.76 -11.73
CA GLU A 301 18.14 1.31 -10.41
C GLU A 301 17.29 0.13 -9.89
N LEU A 302 15.97 0.17 -10.14
CA LEU A 302 15.01 -0.79 -9.59
C LEU A 302 14.93 -2.10 -10.38
N LEU A 303 14.95 -2.07 -11.71
CA LEU A 303 14.83 -3.29 -12.52
C LEU A 303 15.96 -4.30 -12.25
N PRO A 304 17.25 -3.90 -12.14
CA PRO A 304 18.30 -4.81 -11.71
C PRO A 304 18.04 -5.41 -10.33
N LYS A 305 17.57 -4.61 -9.36
CA LYS A 305 17.27 -5.12 -8.00
C LYS A 305 16.16 -6.15 -8.02
N PHE A 306 15.09 -5.92 -8.78
CA PHE A 306 14.00 -6.89 -8.93
C PHE A 306 14.50 -8.18 -9.61
N LEU A 307 15.37 -8.06 -10.61
CA LEU A 307 16.02 -9.20 -11.25
C LEU A 307 16.88 -10.01 -10.27
N TYR A 308 17.77 -9.36 -9.51
CA TYR A 308 18.68 -10.04 -8.58
C TYR A 308 17.95 -10.72 -7.41
N ASN A 309 16.73 -10.28 -7.09
CA ASN A 309 15.89 -10.86 -6.05
C ASN A 309 14.84 -11.85 -6.61
N GLY A 310 14.97 -12.30 -7.87
CA GLY A 310 14.13 -13.37 -8.42
C GLY A 310 12.69 -12.97 -8.75
N TYR A 311 12.38 -11.66 -8.89
CA TYR A 311 11.01 -11.22 -9.20
C TYR A 311 10.54 -11.63 -10.61
N PHE A 312 11.46 -11.96 -11.51
CA PHE A 312 11.18 -12.44 -12.87
C PHE A 312 11.28 -13.96 -13.01
N GLU A 313 11.37 -14.71 -11.90
CA GLU A 313 11.44 -16.18 -11.90
C GLU A 313 10.08 -16.81 -11.56
N TYR A 314 9.83 -17.99 -12.14
CA TYR A 314 8.59 -18.77 -12.00
C TYR A 314 8.43 -19.41 -10.62
#